data_AF-A0AA89BPF9-F1
#
_entry.id   AF-A0AA89BPF9-F1
#
_cell.length_a   1.000
_cell.length_b   1.000
_cell.length_c   1.000
_cell.angle_alpha   90.00
_cell.angle_beta   90.00
_cell.angle_gamma   90.00
#
_symmetry.space_group_name_H-M   'P 1'
#
loop_
_entity.id
_entity.type
_entity.pdbx_description
1 polymer ?
#
loop_
_entity_poly.entity_id
_entity_poly.type
_entity_poly.pdbx_seq_one_letter_code
_entity_poly.pdbx_strand_id
1 'polypeptide(L)' 'MFYYFFGKQFETEGRKRELRCRKKAHEVYLEVKSEIERCLAYLKEKRENDPYRSFLTGVTYHASHGFETEIPTFEL' A
#
# COMPACT_ATOMS: atom_id res chain seq x y z
N MET A 1 12.25 -0.20 4.50
CA MET A 1 13.01 0.04 3.26
C MET A 1 12.43 -0.85 2.16
N PHE A 2 11.39 -0.37 1.46
CA PHE A 2 10.65 -1.16 0.44
C PHE A 2 11.43 -1.37 -0.87
N TYR A 3 12.70 -0.94 -0.92
CA TYR A 3 13.46 -0.84 -2.16
C TYR A 3 14.00 -2.18 -2.72
N TYR A 4 13.97 -3.25 -1.93
CA TYR A 4 14.61 -4.53 -2.29
C TYR A 4 13.98 -5.22 -3.51
N PHE A 5 12.69 -4.99 -3.78
CA PHE A 5 11.97 -5.70 -4.84
C PHE A 5 12.03 -5.03 -6.23
N PHE A 6 12.54 -3.81 -6.35
CA PHE A 6 12.50 -3.07 -7.64
C PHE A 6 13.50 -3.58 -8.70
N GLY A 7 14.41 -4.50 -8.35
CA GLY A 7 15.37 -5.08 -9.28
C GLY A 7 14.89 -6.36 -9.98
N LYS A 8 13.85 -7.03 -9.45
CA LYS A 8 13.34 -8.27 -10.04
C LYS A 8 12.35 -7.93 -11.14
N GLN A 9 12.55 -8.46 -12.34
CA GLN A 9 11.53 -8.39 -13.39
C GLN A 9 10.27 -9.10 -12.85
N PHE A 10 9.19 -8.33 -12.66
CA PHE A 10 7.89 -8.88 -12.29
C PHE A 10 7.23 -9.43 -13.55
N GLU A 11 6.75 -10.66 -13.48
CA GLU A 11 5.98 -11.23 -14.58
C GLU A 11 4.63 -10.51 -14.66
N THR A 12 4.40 -9.80 -15.77
CA THR A 12 3.07 -9.33 -16.14
C THR A 12 2.40 -10.44 -16.94
N GLU A 13 1.68 -11.32 -16.24
CA GLU A 13 0.85 -12.33 -16.89
C GLU A 13 -0.09 -11.65 -17.91
N GLY A 14 -0.17 -12.19 -19.13
CA GLY A 14 -1.00 -11.65 -20.21
C GLY A 14 -0.41 -10.49 -21.04
N ARG A 15 0.56 -9.71 -20.54
CA ARG A 15 1.09 -8.50 -21.23
C ARG A 15 2.50 -8.64 -21.81
N LYS A 16 3.04 -9.87 -21.87
CA LYS A 16 4.41 -10.18 -22.34
C LYS A 16 4.75 -9.63 -23.74
N ARG A 17 3.76 -9.39 -24.62
CA ARG A 17 3.98 -8.80 -25.96
C ARG A 17 4.14 -7.27 -25.94
N GLU A 18 3.47 -6.58 -25.02
CA GLU A 18 3.53 -5.12 -24.90
C GLU A 18 4.92 -4.65 -24.45
N LEU A 19 5.61 -5.46 -23.66
CA LEU A 19 6.97 -5.19 -23.17
C LEU A 19 8.05 -5.26 -24.26
N ARG A 20 7.75 -5.79 -25.45
CA ARG A 20 8.71 -5.84 -26.57
C ARG A 20 8.85 -4.51 -27.31
N CYS A 21 7.92 -3.58 -27.11
CA CYS A 21 7.95 -2.25 -27.69
C CYS A 21 8.25 -1.21 -26.60
N ARG A 22 9.33 -0.44 -26.75
CA ARG A 22 9.76 0.56 -25.77
C ARG A 22 8.65 1.56 -25.38
N LYS A 23 7.84 1.99 -26.35
CA LYS A 23 6.72 2.92 -26.11
C LYS A 23 5.63 2.27 -25.25
N LYS A 24 5.20 1.06 -25.60
CA LYS A 24 4.19 0.30 -24.84
C LYS A 24 4.69 -0.08 -23.44
N ALA A 25 5.96 -0.43 -23.29
CA ALA A 25 6.56 -0.68 -21.98
C ALA A 25 6.54 0.58 -21.08
N HIS A 26 6.74 1.76 -21.66
CA HIS A 26 6.62 3.02 -20.93
C HIS A 26 5.17 3.31 -20.51
N GLU A 27 4.19 3.03 -21.37
CA GLU A 27 2.77 3.14 -21.04
C GLU A 27 2.39 2.22 -19.86
N VAL A 28 2.84 0.96 -19.87
CA VAL A 28 2.66 0.01 -18.76
C VAL A 28 3.29 0.53 -17.47
N TYR A 29 4.50 1.11 -17.55
CA TYR A 29 5.16 1.69 -16.39
C TYR A 29 4.36 2.85 -15.77
N LEU A 30 3.84 3.74 -16.61
CA LEU A 30 3.03 4.88 -16.15
C LEU A 30 1.72 4.43 -15.50
N GLU A 31 1.08 3.39 -16.05
CA GLU A 31 -0.12 2.78 -15.49
C GLU A 31 0.14 2.15 -14.11
N VAL A 32 1.22 1.36 -13.98
CA VAL A 32 1.60 0.79 -12.67
C VAL A 32 1.94 1.88 -11.67
N LYS A 33 2.63 2.94 -12.11
CA LYS A 33 2.98 4.08 -11.27
C LYS A 33 1.72 4.80 -10.76
N SER A 34 0.74 5.06 -11.61
CA SER A 34 -0.49 5.75 -11.20
C SER A 34 -1.31 4.91 -10.22
N GLU A 35 -1.37 3.58 -10.40
CA GLU A 35 -2.02 2.67 -9.45
C GLU A 35 -1.32 2.67 -8.09
N ILE A 36 0.02 2.64 -8.05
CA ILE A 36 0.78 2.76 -6.80
C ILE A 36 0.50 4.11 -6.12
N GLU A 37 0.47 5.20 -6.87
CA GLU A 37 0.15 6.54 -6.34
C GLU A 37 -1.27 6.59 -5.75
N ARG A 38 -2.25 5.95 -6.39
CA ARG A 38 -3.63 5.83 -5.88
C ARG A 38 -3.68 5.01 -4.59
N CYS A 39 -3.01 3.86 -4.53
CA CYS A 39 -2.92 3.05 -3.30
C CYS A 39 -2.27 3.83 -2.15
N LEU A 40 -1.20 4.57 -2.42
CA LEU A 40 -0.55 5.41 -1.42
C LEU A 40 -1.44 6.56 -0.95
N ALA A 41 -2.20 7.19 -1.86
CA ALA A 41 -3.16 8.23 -1.51
C ALA A 41 -4.25 7.68 -0.59
N TYR A 42 -4.83 6.53 -0.95
CA TYR A 42 -5.83 5.84 -0.13
C TYR A 42 -5.31 5.51 1.28
N LEU A 43 -4.10 4.94 1.39
CA LEU A 43 -3.50 4.60 2.69
C LEU A 43 -3.21 5.84 3.53
N LYS A 44 -2.81 6.96 2.91
CA LYS A 44 -2.59 8.23 3.61
C LYS A 44 -3.89 8.80 4.14
N GLU A 45 -4.93 8.84 3.31
CA GLU A 45 -6.27 9.32 3.69
C GLU A 45 -6.85 8.47 4.84
N LYS A 46 -6.74 7.14 4.73
CA LYS A 46 -7.19 6.23 5.79
C LYS A 46 -6.42 6.43 7.09
N ARG A 47 -5.10 6.64 7.02
CA ARG A 47 -4.27 6.92 8.20
C ARG A 47 -4.58 8.27 8.84
N GLU A 48 -4.96 9.28 8.05
CA GLU A 48 -5.31 10.60 8.58
C GLU A 48 -6.61 10.56 9.37
N ASN A 49 -7.58 9.78 8.90
CA ASN A 49 -8.88 9.57 9.53
C ASN A 49 -8.90 8.39 10.53
N ASP A 50 -7.78 7.71 10.74
CA ASP A 50 -7.71 6.52 11.60
C ASP A 50 -7.99 6.91 13.06
N PRO A 51 -9.05 6.35 13.70
CA PRO A 51 -9.39 6.66 15.08
C PRO A 51 -8.28 6.22 16.05
N TYR A 52 -7.46 5.23 15.68
CA TYR A 52 -6.37 4.70 16.49
C TYR A 52 -5.02 5.38 16.22
N ARG A 53 -4.97 6.39 15.34
CA ARG A 53 -3.73 7.04 14.90
C ARG A 53 -2.86 7.58 16.04
N SER A 54 -3.46 8.08 17.11
CA SER A 54 -2.73 8.63 18.25
C SER A 54 -2.23 7.51 19.17
N PHE A 55 -0.99 7.67 19.67
CA PHE A 55 -0.41 6.76 20.68
C PHE A 55 -1.33 6.57 21.89
N LEU A 56 -2.00 7.65 22.33
CA LEU A 56 -2.92 7.61 23.46
C LEU A 56 -4.14 6.72 23.18
N THR A 57 -4.62 6.70 21.93
CA THR A 57 -5.76 5.83 21.56
C THR A 57 -5.40 4.36 21.64
N GLY A 58 -4.19 3.98 21.23
CA GLY A 58 -3.70 2.62 21.39
C GLY A 58 -3.67 2.19 22.85
N VAL A 59 -3.19 3.07 23.74
CA VAL A 59 -3.21 2.82 25.20
C VAL A 59 -4.65 2.64 25.72
N THR A 60 -5.59 3.48 25.29
CA THR A 60 -7.00 3.35 25.72
C THR A 60 -7.69 2.10 25.17
N TYR A 61 -7.33 1.68 23.96
CA TYR A 61 -7.87 0.47 23.34
C TYR A 61 -7.41 -0.77 24.09
N HIS A 62 -6.11 -0.87 24.40
CA HIS A 62 -5.58 -1.95 25.22
C HIS A 62 -6.14 -1.97 26.65
N ALA A 63 -6.38 -0.79 27.24
CA ALA A 63 -7.00 -0.71 28.56
C ALA A 63 -8.45 -1.25 28.58
N SER A 64 -9.18 -1.15 27.46
CA SER A 64 -10.57 -1.61 27.35
C SER A 64 -10.70 -3.04 26.81
N HIS A 65 -9.80 -3.48 25.91
CA HIS A 65 -9.90 -4.76 25.20
C HIS A 65 -8.85 -5.79 25.65
N GLY A 66 -7.83 -5.38 26.41
CA GLY A 66 -6.72 -6.21 26.87
C GLY A 66 -5.39 -5.83 26.22
N PHE A 67 -4.28 -5.99 26.93
CA PHE A 67 -2.95 -5.63 26.41
C PHE A 67 -2.44 -6.56 25.29
N GLU A 68 -3.02 -7.75 25.17
CA GLU A 68 -2.68 -8.75 24.14
C GLU A 68 -3.46 -8.56 22.82
N THR A 69 -4.43 -7.63 22.76
CA THR A 69 -5.26 -7.46 21.56
C THR A 69 -4.56 -6.61 20.50
N GLU A 70 -4.48 -7.11 19.27
CA GLU A 70 -3.95 -6.33 18.15
C GLU A 70 -4.88 -5.15 17.82
N ILE A 71 -4.31 -3.95 17.73
CA ILE A 71 -5.06 -2.73 17.37
C ILE A 71 -5.35 -2.79 15.87
N PRO A 72 -6.62 -2.67 15.43
CA PRO A 72 -6.96 -2.63 14.02
C PRO A 72 -6.21 -1.49 13.32
N THR A 73 -5.60 -1.77 12.16
CA THR A 73 -4.93 -0.73 11.36
C THR A 73 -5.94 0.23 10.69
N PHE A 74 -7.16 -0.24 10.40
CA PHE A 74 -8.28 0.55 9.86
C PHE A 74 -9.61 0.00 10.40
N GLU A 75 -10.70 0.78 10.33
CA GLU A 75 -12.06 0.25 10.49
C GLU A 75 -12.35 -0.82 9.43
N LEU A 76 -13.03 -1.91 9.84
CA LEU A 76 -13.43 -3.04 9.01
C LEU A 76 -14.52 -2.68 7.99
#